data_AF-A0A3M0XNE9-F1
#
_entry.id   AF-A0A3M0XNE9-F1
#
_cell.length_a   1.000
_cell.length_b   1.000
_cell.length_c   1.000
_cell.angle_alpha   90.00
_cell.angle_beta   90.00
_cell.angle_gamma   90.00
#
_symmetry.space_group_name_H-M   'P 1'
#
loop_
_entity.id
_entity.type
_entity.pdbx_description
1 polymer ?
#
loop_
_entity_poly.entity_id
_entity_poly.type
_entity_poly.pdbx_seq_one_letter_code
_entity_poly.pdbx_strand_id
1 'polypeptide(L)' 'MLLGTMRTRLTLRPGQRGTKKLLAKYGDRLVCVRYRYDEAKKKRFKTVELIVEEIDWEPED' A
#
# COMPACT_ATOMS: atom_id res chain seq x y z
N MET A 1 -12.71 13.19 -18.61
CA MET A 1 -11.34 12.73 -18.28
C MET A 1 -11.41 11.28 -17.85
N LEU A 2 -10.87 10.38 -18.67
CA LEU A 2 -10.86 8.95 -18.42
C LEU A 2 -9.92 8.66 -17.24
N LEU A 3 -10.48 8.41 -16.04
CA LEU A 3 -9.77 7.68 -15.00
C LEU A 3 -9.56 6.26 -15.54
N GLY A 4 -8.51 6.06 -16.36
CA GLY A 4 -8.04 4.73 -16.75
C GLY A 4 -7.90 3.93 -15.46
N THR A 5 -8.71 2.88 -15.32
CA THR A 5 -8.93 2.26 -14.01
C THR A 5 -7.62 1.65 -13.50
N MET A 6 -6.94 2.34 -12.60
CA MET A 6 -5.77 1.79 -11.93
C MET A 6 -6.24 0.68 -11.00
N ARG A 7 -5.99 -0.58 -11.38
CA ARG A 7 -6.49 -1.76 -10.64
C ARG A 7 -5.41 -2.33 -9.73
N THR A 8 -5.77 -2.65 -8.49
CA THR A 8 -4.90 -3.42 -7.59
C THR A 8 -4.87 -4.88 -8.06
N ARG A 9 -3.67 -5.42 -8.30
CA ARG A 9 -3.48 -6.83 -8.71
C ARG A 9 -2.94 -7.70 -7.59
N LEU A 10 -2.21 -7.12 -6.64
CA LEU A 10 -1.58 -7.84 -5.53
C LEU A 10 -1.46 -6.91 -4.33
N THR A 11 -1.84 -7.42 -3.16
CA THR A 11 -1.60 -6.79 -1.85
C THR A 11 -0.68 -7.72 -1.06
N LEU A 12 0.42 -7.19 -0.54
CA LEU A 12 1.38 -7.92 0.29
C LEU A 12 1.42 -7.30 1.68
N ARG A 13 1.54 -8.17 2.69
CA ARG A 13 1.78 -7.80 4.09
C ARG A 13 3.27 -7.48 4.31
N PRO A 14 3.61 -6.66 5.33
CA PRO A 14 4.98 -6.50 5.77
C PRO A 14 5.65 -7.87 6.05
N GLY A 15 6.94 -8.00 5.74
CA GLY A 15 7.72 -9.22 5.94
C GLY A 15 7.65 -10.27 4.81
N GLN A 16 6.60 -10.24 3.98
CA GLN A 16 6.51 -11.12 2.80
C GLN A 16 7.62 -10.89 1.77
N ARG A 17 7.82 -11.86 0.86
CA ARG A 17 8.80 -11.73 -0.23
C ARG A 17 8.48 -10.48 -1.06
N GLY A 18 9.48 -9.61 -1.23
CA GLY A 18 9.34 -8.35 -1.96
C GLY A 18 8.88 -7.15 -1.13
N THR A 19 8.59 -7.32 0.18
CA THR A 19 8.29 -6.21 1.10
C THR A 19 9.38 -5.96 2.14
N LYS A 20 10.35 -6.87 2.34
CA LYS A 20 11.42 -6.75 3.36
C LYS A 20 12.15 -5.41 3.38
N LYS A 21 12.55 -4.85 2.22
CA LYS A 21 13.20 -3.53 2.13
C LYS A 21 12.26 -2.38 2.54
N LEU A 22 10.97 -2.50 2.26
CA LEU A 22 9.97 -1.50 2.64
C LEU A 22 9.64 -1.60 4.13
N LEU A 23 9.58 -2.81 4.68
CA LEU A 23 9.47 -3.03 6.11
C LEU A 23 10.70 -2.45 6.83
N ALA A 24 11.91 -2.70 6.35
CA ALA A 24 13.11 -2.10 6.92
C ALA A 24 13.10 -0.56 6.86
N LYS A 25 12.48 0.03 5.82
CA LYS A 25 12.39 1.49 5.65
C LYS A 25 11.33 2.13 6.54
N TYR A 26 10.15 1.53 6.61
CA TYR A 26 8.97 2.16 7.23
C TYR A 26 8.60 1.55 8.58
N GLY A 27 9.25 0.45 8.98
CA GLY A 27 9.01 -0.23 10.24
C GLY A 27 7.56 -0.63 10.43
N ASP A 28 7.10 -0.53 11.67
CA ASP A 28 5.75 -0.89 12.09
C ASP A 28 4.67 0.05 11.52
N ARG A 29 5.08 1.21 11.00
CA ARG A 29 4.17 2.12 10.29
C ARG A 29 3.74 1.59 8.93
N LEU A 30 4.36 0.53 8.40
CA LEU A 30 3.96 -0.09 7.14
C LEU A 30 2.74 -0.98 7.32
N VAL A 31 1.58 -0.55 6.80
CA VAL A 31 0.34 -1.35 6.84
C VAL A 31 0.35 -2.41 5.75
N CYS A 32 0.58 -2.01 4.49
CA CYS A 32 0.68 -2.95 3.37
C CYS A 32 1.42 -2.39 2.15
N VAL A 33 1.72 -3.27 1.19
CA VAL A 33 2.29 -2.92 -0.12
C VAL A 33 1.34 -3.39 -1.22
N ARG A 34 0.99 -2.52 -2.17
CA ARG A 34 0.08 -2.84 -3.28
C ARG A 34 0.76 -2.64 -4.63
N TYR A 35 0.53 -3.59 -5.54
CA TYR A 35 0.86 -3.43 -6.94
C TYR A 35 -0.39 -3.04 -7.72
N ARG A 36 -0.31 -1.92 -8.43
CA ARG A 36 -1.41 -1.35 -9.21
C ARG A 36 -1.01 -1.22 -10.67
N TYR A 37 -1.95 -1.46 -11.56
CA TYR A 37 -1.71 -1.45 -13.00
C TYR A 37 -2.65 -0.45 -13.66
N ASP A 38 -2.08 0.43 -14.47
CA ASP A 38 -2.79 1.32 -15.38
C ASP A 38 -2.52 0.81 -16.80
N GLU A 39 -3.49 0.09 -17.35
CA GLU A 39 -3.38 -0.55 -18.67
C GLU A 39 -3.34 0.49 -19.80
N ALA A 40 -4.09 1.60 -19.65
CA ALA A 40 -4.12 2.68 -20.63
C ALA A 40 -2.75 3.37 -20.75
N LYS A 41 -2.08 3.61 -19.62
CA LYS A 41 -0.73 4.20 -19.59
C LYS A 41 0.40 3.18 -19.69
N LYS A 42 0.07 1.87 -19.72
CA LYS A 42 1.03 0.76 -19.67
C LYS A 42 2.00 0.88 -18.48
N LYS A 43 1.49 1.25 -17.30
CA LYS A 43 2.30 1.46 -16.09
C LYS A 43 1.97 0.46 -14.99
N ARG A 44 3.00 0.01 -14.29
CA ARG A 44 2.89 -0.68 -13.00
C ARG A 44 3.39 0.23 -11.89
N PHE A 45 2.54 0.47 -10.90
CA PHE A 45 2.86 1.18 -9.68
C PHE A 45 3.06 0.20 -8.54
N LYS A 46 4.06 0.46 -7.70
CA LYS A 46 4.21 -0.17 -6.39
C LYS A 46 3.99 0.91 -5.34
N THR A 47 2.97 0.73 -4.51
CA THR A 47 2.57 1.72 -3.51
C THR A 47 2.60 1.10 -2.13
N VAL A 48 2.73 1.95 -1.11
CA VAL A 48 2.63 1.56 0.29
C VAL A 48 1.46 2.27 0.94
N GLU A 49 0.87 1.62 1.94
CA GLU A 49 -0.08 2.22 2.88
C GLU A 49 0.66 2.37 4.20
N LEU A 50 0.65 3.58 4.76
CA LEU A 50 1.44 3.94 5.94
C LEU A 50 0.52 4.51 7.01
N ILE A 51 0.78 4.17 8.26
CA ILE A 51 0.26 4.89 9.43
C ILE A 51 0.95 6.26 9.44
N VAL A 52 0.17 7.34 9.29
CA VAL A 52 0.70 8.72 9.31
C VAL A 52 0.59 9.37 10.69
N GLU A 53 -0.38 8.92 11.49
CA GLU A 53 -0.70 9.38 12.83
C GLU A 53 -1.25 8.20 13.64
N GLU A 54 -1.01 8.21 14.94
CA GLU A 54 -1.53 7.26 15.93
C GLU A 54 -2.01 8.09 17.12
N ILE A 55 -3.30 7.96 17.45
CA ILE A 55 -3.94 8.64 18.58
C ILE A 55 -4.78 7.61 19.32
N ASP A 56 -4.89 7.75 20.64
CA ASP A 56 -5.82 6.95 21.43
C ASP A 56 -7.25 7.24 20.95
N TRP A 57 -8.02 6.18 20.70
CA TRP A 57 -9.41 6.26 20.27
C TRP A 57 -10.27 5.31 21.10
N GLU A 58 -11.33 5.85 21.70
CA GLU A 58 -12.36 5.07 22.38
C GLU A 58 -13.51 4.81 21.40
N PRO A 59 -13.87 3.54 21.13
CA PRO A 59 -15.00 3.22 20.26
C PRO A 59 -16.32 3.66 20.91
N GLU A 60 -17.25 4.16 20.10
CA GLU A 60 -18.64 4.35 20.54
C GLU A 60 -19.33 2.98 20.66
N ASP A 61 -20.14 2.81 21.71
CA ASP A 61 -20.96 1.60 21.97
C ASP A 61 -22.03 1.35 20.87
#